data_AF-A0A7C6F2G1-F1
#
_entry.id   AF-A0A7C6F2G1-F1
#
_cell.length_a   1.000
_cell.length_b   1.000
_cell.length_c   1.000
_cell.angle_alpha   90.00
_cell.angle_beta   90.00
_cell.angle_gamma   90.00
#
_symmetry.space_group_name_H-M   'P 1'
#
loop_
_entity.id
_entity.type
_entity.pdbx_description
1 polymer ?
#
loop_
_entity_poly.entity_id
_entity_poly.type
_entity_poly.pdbx_seq_one_letter_code
_entity_poly.pdbx_strand_id
1 'polypeptide(L)'
;MILKRLAIDRFGIWRDWEVNEIPRGLTVFFGPNETGKSTLLEFLRGMFFGFAPRSRFADAEQREMGGTLVVEHLGKEVTISR
;
A
#
# COMPACT_ATOMS: atom_id res chain seq x y z
N MET A 1 -4.55 1.73 15.16
CA MET A 1 -3.88 0.95 14.09
C MET A 1 -2.59 1.66 13.75
N ILE A 2 -1.47 0.95 13.63
CA ILE A 2 -0.16 1.49 13.26
C ILE A 2 0.39 0.66 12.12
N LEU A 3 0.79 1.27 11.01
CA LEU A 3 1.41 0.57 9.89
C LEU A 3 2.86 0.23 10.23
N LYS A 4 3.26 -1.03 10.04
CA LYS A 4 4.58 -1.56 10.39
C LYS A 4 5.41 -1.93 9.17
N ARG A 5 4.77 -2.57 8.19
CA ARG A 5 5.39 -3.02 6.93
C ARG A 5 4.40 -2.87 5.80
N LEU A 6 4.91 -2.64 4.61
CA LEU A 6 4.13 -2.63 3.38
C LEU A 6 4.89 -3.37 2.29
N ALA A 7 4.21 -4.21 1.52
CA ALA A 7 4.72 -4.84 0.32
C ALA A 7 3.67 -4.68 -0.78
N ILE A 8 4.12 -4.28 -1.97
CA ILE A 8 3.30 -4.12 -3.17
C ILE A 8 3.83 -5.11 -4.19
N ASP A 9 3.04 -6.12 -4.49
CA ASP A 9 3.36 -7.08 -5.55
C ASP A 9 3.17 -6.37 -6.90
N ARG A 10 2.00 -5.74 -7.10
CA ARG A 10 1.71 -4.90 -8.26
C ARG A 10 0.59 -3.90 -7.97
N PHE A 11 0.84 -2.61 -8.18
CA PHE A 11 -0.20 -1.57 -8.13
C PHE A 11 0.26 -0.28 -8.83
N GLY A 12 -0.41 0.10 -9.94
CA GLY A 12 -0.02 1.26 -10.73
C GLY A 12 1.43 1.17 -11.20
N ILE A 13 2.27 2.14 -10.82
CA ILE A 13 3.69 2.14 -11.20
C ILE A 13 4.56 1.21 -10.35
N TRP A 14 4.07 0.74 -9.21
CA TRP A 14 4.82 -0.09 -8.27
C TRP A 14 4.73 -1.56 -8.66
N ARG A 15 5.87 -2.26 -8.63
CA ARG A 15 6.00 -3.71 -8.83
C ARG A 15 7.09 -4.22 -7.92
N ASP A 16 6.83 -5.33 -7.23
CA ASP A 16 7.80 -6.01 -6.36
C ASP A 16 8.54 -5.05 -5.42
N TRP A 17 7.80 -4.16 -4.76
CA TRP A 17 8.36 -3.10 -3.91
C TRP A 17 7.91 -3.23 -2.46
N GLU A 18 8.84 -3.09 -1.52
CA GLU A 18 8.54 -3.25 -0.10
C GLU A 18 9.24 -2.23 0.81
N VAL A 19 8.63 -2.00 1.97
CA VAL A 19 9.20 -1.29 3.11
C VAL A 19 9.05 -2.19 4.33
N ASN A 20 10.18 -2.74 4.76
CA ASN A 20 10.24 -3.72 5.85
C ASN A 20 10.13 -3.11 7.25
N GLU A 21 10.34 -1.81 7.39
CA GLU A 21 10.20 -1.13 8.68
C GLU A 21 9.66 0.29 8.48
N ILE A 22 8.52 0.56 9.09
CA ILE A 22 7.94 1.89 9.19
C ILE A 22 8.00 2.30 10.66
N PRO A 23 8.77 3.35 11.00
CA PRO A 23 8.96 3.76 12.38
C PRO A 23 7.67 4.32 12.98
N ARG A 24 7.55 4.23 14.30
CA ARG A 24 6.48 4.93 15.03
C ARG A 24 6.70 6.44 14.92
N GLY A 25 5.60 7.19 14.83
CA GLY A 25 5.63 8.64 14.71
C GLY A 25 5.40 9.11 13.28
N LEU A 26 6.02 10.23 12.90
CA LEU A 26 5.87 10.83 11.58
C LEU A 26 6.82 10.16 10.58
N THR A 27 6.27 9.46 9.60
CA THR A 27 7.02 8.94 8.44
C THR A 27 6.70 9.77 7.21
N VAL A 28 7.72 10.18 6.46
CA VAL A 28 7.57 10.96 5.21
C VAL A 28 8.07 10.14 4.03
N PHE A 29 7.15 9.83 3.10
CA PHE A 29 7.51 9.29 1.78
C PHE A 29 7.72 10.47 0.82
N PHE A 30 8.96 10.67 0.37
CA PHE A 30 9.34 11.82 -0.45
C PHE A 30 9.92 11.40 -1.81
N GLY A 31 9.92 12.33 -2.76
CA GLY A 31 10.46 12.13 -4.11
C GLY A 31 9.86 13.15 -5.11
N PRO A 32 10.46 13.30 -6.30
CA PRO A 32 9.95 14.16 -7.39
C PRO A 32 8.48 13.90 -7.76
N ASN A 33 7.84 14.81 -8.50
CA ASN A 33 6.51 14.53 -9.05
C ASN A 33 6.52 13.24 -9.88
N GLU A 34 5.36 12.57 -9.94
CA GLU A 34 5.15 11.35 -10.73
C GLU A 34 5.92 10.10 -10.26
N THR A 35 6.69 10.15 -9.17
CA THR A 35 7.34 8.96 -8.57
C THR A 35 6.39 8.02 -7.80
N GLY A 36 5.08 8.11 -8.02
CA GLY A 36 4.11 7.18 -7.43
C GLY A 36 3.74 7.41 -5.97
N LYS A 37 4.07 8.56 -5.36
CA LYS A 37 3.65 8.88 -3.98
C LYS A 37 2.13 8.88 -3.81
N SER A 38 1.39 9.51 -4.73
CA SER A 38 -0.08 9.50 -4.71
C SER A 38 -0.63 8.10 -4.98
N THR A 39 0.03 7.33 -5.84
CA THR A 39 -0.30 5.92 -6.12
C THR A 39 -0.11 5.04 -4.88
N LEU A 40 0.96 5.26 -4.09
CA LEU A 40 1.19 4.58 -2.82
C LEU A 40 0.08 4.89 -1.81
N LEU A 41 -0.33 6.15 -1.70
CA LEU A 41 -1.44 6.54 -0.82
C LEU A 41 -2.76 5.90 -1.25
N GLU A 42 -3.01 5.78 -2.54
CA GLU A 42 -4.20 5.11 -3.08
C GLU A 42 -4.16 3.60 -2.83
N PHE A 43 -3.00 2.95 -2.99
CA PHE A 43 -2.79 1.54 -2.64
C PHE A 43 -3.16 1.28 -1.18
N LEU A 44 -2.60 2.07 -0.24
CA LEU A 44 -2.89 1.92 1.18
C LEU A 44 -4.39 2.05 1.49
N ARG A 45 -5.08 3.02 0.89
CA ARG A 45 -6.53 3.17 1.04
C ARG A 45 -7.28 1.95 0.50
N GLY A 46 -6.85 1.45 -0.66
CA GLY A 46 -7.43 0.26 -1.28
C GLY A 46 -7.27 -1.01 -0.45
N MET A 47 -6.11 -1.19 0.20
CA MET A 47 -5.88 -2.30 1.11
C MET A 47 -6.89 -2.34 2.28
N PHE A 48 -7.19 -1.18 2.88
CA PHE A 48 -8.12 -1.10 4.01
C PHE A 48 -9.60 -1.10 3.58
N PHE A 49 -9.95 -0.41 2.50
CA PHE A 49 -11.35 -0.10 2.17
C PHE A 49 -11.84 -0.69 0.84
N GLY A 50 -10.98 -1.44 0.14
CA GLY A 50 -11.23 -1.94 -1.21
C GLY A 50 -10.76 -0.96 -2.28
N PHE A 51 -10.30 -1.50 -3.41
CA PHE A 51 -9.90 -0.71 -4.57
C PHE A 51 -11.13 -0.19 -5.31
N ALA A 52 -11.16 1.11 -5.61
CA ALA A 52 -12.29 1.72 -6.30
C ALA A 52 -12.41 1.14 -7.73
N PRO A 53 -13.63 0.83 -8.22
CA PRO A 53 -13.85 0.32 -9.58
C PRO A 53 -13.37 1.27 -10.69
N ARG A 54 -13.21 2.56 -10.36
CA ARG A 54 -12.69 3.62 -11.23
C ARG A 54 -11.34 4.17 -10.76
N SER A 55 -10.58 3.39 -10.00
CA SER A 55 -9.19 3.75 -9.73
C SER A 55 -8.51 3.94 -11.08
N ARG A 56 -7.87 5.10 -11.27
CA ARG A 56 -7.05 5.37 -12.47
C ARG A 56 -5.86 4.42 -12.60
N PHE A 57 -5.58 3.68 -11.52
CA PHE A 57 -4.52 2.68 -11.44
C PHE A 57 -5.09 1.25 -11.52
N ALA A 58 -6.41 1.07 -11.53
CA ALA A 58 -7.01 -0.22 -11.81
C ALA A 58 -6.84 -0.51 -13.31
N ASP A 59 -5.85 -1.33 -13.63
CA ASP A 59 -5.75 -1.91 -14.96
C ASP A 59 -6.93 -2.87 -15.19
N ALA A 60 -7.30 -3.06 -16.45
CA ALA A 60 -8.38 -3.97 -16.86
C ALA A 60 -8.13 -5.43 -16.39
N GLU A 61 -6.88 -5.76 -16.04
CA GLU A 61 -6.46 -7.03 -15.45
C GLU A 61 -6.31 -6.90 -13.93
N GLN A 62 -7.43 -6.73 -13.22
CA GLN A 62 -7.49 -6.68 -11.75
C GLN A 62 -6.92 -7.93 -11.04
N ARG A 63 -6.55 -9.00 -11.76
CA ARG A 63 -6.19 -10.31 -11.21
C ARG A 63 -4.83 -10.36 -10.51
N GLU A 64 -3.93 -9.42 -10.79
CA GLU A 64 -2.59 -9.39 -10.19
C GLU A 64 -2.35 -8.18 -9.29
N MET A 65 -3.35 -7.31 -9.09
CA MET A 65 -3.18 -6.09 -8.32
C MET A 65 -3.35 -6.36 -6.83
N GLY A 66 -2.29 -6.17 -6.05
CA GLY A 66 -2.32 -6.60 -4.66
C GLY A 66 -1.02 -6.35 -3.90
N GLY A 67 -1.05 -6.80 -2.65
CA GLY A 67 0.09 -6.75 -1.77
C GLY A 67 -0.28 -7.06 -0.34
N THR A 68 0.65 -6.79 0.57
CA THR A 68 0.52 -7.13 1.98
C THR A 68 0.87 -5.95 2.86
N LEU A 69 0.01 -5.67 3.85
CA LEU A 69 0.30 -4.74 4.94
C LEU A 69 0.42 -5.51 6.24
N VAL A 70 1.44 -5.17 7.04
CA VAL A 70 1.50 -5.59 8.45
C VAL A 70 1.16 -4.37 9.30
N VAL A 71 0.14 -4.51 10.14
CA VAL A 71 -0.34 -3.45 11.03
C VAL A 71 -0.39 -3.94 12.47
N GLU A 72 -0.13 -3.04 13.41
CA GLU A 72 -0.43 -3.26 14.82
C GLU A 72 -1.83 -2.73 15.15
N HIS A 73 -2.69 -3.60 15.67
CA HIS A 73 -4.05 -3.28 16.11
C HIS A 73 -4.33 -3.94 17.46
N LEU A 74 -4.75 -3.15 18.45
CA LEU A 74 -5.03 -3.62 19.82
C LEU A 74 -3.87 -4.42 20.44
N GLY A 75 -2.63 -3.97 20.21
CA GLY A 75 -1.41 -4.60 20.72
C GLY A 75 -1.02 -5.90 20.02
N LYS A 76 -1.72 -6.28 18.93
CA LYS A 76 -1.41 -7.47 18.13
C LYS A 76 -1.00 -7.07 16.73
N GLU A 77 -0.06 -7.80 16.14
CA GLU A 77 0.22 -7.69 14.72
C GLU A 77 -0.83 -8.46 13.91
N VAL A 78 -1.30 -7.81 12.84
CA VAL A 78 -2.30 -8.32 11.92
C VAL A 78 -1.77 -8.11 10.51
N THR A 79 -1.90 -9.14 9.68
CA THR A 79 -1.56 -9.09 8.26
C THR A 79 -2.83 -8.89 7.44
N ILE A 80 -2.80 -7.92 6.53
CA ILE A 80 -3.87 -7.66 5.56
C ILE A 80 -3.28 -7.94 4.18
N SER A 81 -3.86 -8.89 3.46
CA SER A 81 -3.50 -9.21 2.08
C SER A 81 -4.72 -9.07 1.18
N ARG A 82 -4.51 -8.53 -0.02
CA ARG A 82 -5.50 -8.43 -1.08
C ARG A 82 -4.85 -8.69 -2.42
#